data_AF-A0A9P6FKY7-F1
#
_entry.id   AF-A0A9P6FKY7-F1
#
_cell.length_a   1.000
_cell.length_b   1.000
_cell.length_c   1.000
_cell.angle_alpha   90.00
_cell.angle_beta   90.00
_cell.angle_gamma   90.00
#
_symmetry.space_group_name_H-M   'P 1'
#
loop_
_entity.id
_entity.type
_entity.pdbx_description
1 polymer ?
#
loop_
_entity_poly.entity_id
_entity_poly.type
_entity_poly.pdbx_seq_one_letter_code
_entity_poly.pdbx_strand_id
1 'polypeptide(L)'
;NSKNRTQCPEAFLAVVAEKLAYTSVMFIQVELMNEFVFQLPRLVDSRLGVKIGPESMEKFAKENPSVGRHLTLMERRMKLEEVWEKLNYLVRRQEEAKARRW
;
A
#
# COMPACT_ATOMS: atom_id res chain seq x y z
N ASN A 1 18.92 31.06 -47.82
CA ASN A 1 17.78 30.82 -46.90
C ASN A 1 18.10 31.00 -45.40
N SER A 2 19.33 31.30 -44.97
CA SER A 2 19.62 31.52 -43.52
C SER A 2 19.30 32.94 -43.02
N LYS A 3 19.26 33.95 -43.90
CA LYS A 3 19.02 35.36 -43.52
C LYS A 3 17.66 35.62 -42.84
N ASN A 4 16.63 34.83 -43.17
CA ASN A 4 15.29 34.97 -42.61
C ASN A 4 15.17 34.41 -41.18
N ARG A 5 16.03 33.46 -40.79
CA ARG A 5 16.02 32.86 -39.44
C ARG A 5 16.58 33.80 -38.37
N THR A 6 17.48 34.70 -38.78
CA THR A 6 18.06 35.74 -37.90
C THR A 6 17.20 37.00 -37.81
N GLN A 7 16.16 37.15 -38.64
CA GLN A 7 15.31 38.34 -38.65
C GLN A 7 14.18 38.31 -37.61
N CYS A 8 13.70 37.11 -37.21
CA CYS A 8 12.69 36.95 -36.15
C CYS A 8 13.09 35.78 -35.21
N PRO A 9 13.99 36.02 -34.24
CA PRO A 9 14.50 34.98 -33.37
C PRO A 9 13.42 34.35 -32.49
N GLU A 10 12.37 35.08 -32.11
CA GLU A 10 11.29 34.60 -31.26
C GLU A 10 10.49 33.48 -31.93
N ALA A 11 10.11 33.68 -33.19
CA ALA A 11 9.38 32.70 -33.98
C ALA A 11 10.24 31.45 -34.25
N PHE A 12 11.53 31.64 -34.53
CA PHE A 12 12.45 30.52 -34.74
C PHE A 12 12.65 29.69 -33.47
N LEU A 13 12.90 30.34 -32.32
CA LEU A 13 13.08 29.65 -31.05
C LEU A 13 11.80 28.92 -30.60
N ALA A 14 10.62 29.50 -30.81
CA ALA A 14 9.35 28.85 -30.50
C ALA A 14 9.16 27.54 -31.28
N VAL A 15 9.42 27.57 -32.59
CA VAL A 15 9.31 26.37 -33.44
C VAL A 15 10.35 25.32 -33.04
N VAL A 16 11.59 25.72 -32.74
CA VAL A 16 12.62 24.78 -32.28
C VAL A 16 12.22 24.15 -30.95
N ALA A 17 11.75 24.95 -29.99
CA ALA A 17 11.29 24.47 -28.69
C ALA A 17 10.12 23.49 -28.81
N GLU A 18 9.15 23.78 -29.68
CA GLU A 18 8.00 22.90 -29.93
C GLU A 18 8.44 21.55 -30.51
N LYS A 19 9.35 21.56 -31.50
CA LYS A 19 9.85 20.32 -32.09
C LYS A 19 10.67 19.49 -31.10
N LEU A 20 11.54 20.15 -30.31
CA LEU A 20 12.30 19.48 -29.26
C LEU A 20 11.36 18.88 -28.21
N ALA A 21 10.38 19.65 -27.73
CA ALA A 21 9.41 19.17 -26.73
C ALA A 21 8.60 17.98 -27.27
N TYR A 22 8.12 18.05 -28.52
CA TYR A 22 7.36 16.95 -29.12
C TYR A 22 8.17 15.65 -29.17
N THR A 23 9.41 15.72 -29.67
CA THR A 23 10.29 14.54 -29.74
C THR A 23 10.65 14.03 -28.34
N SER A 24 10.97 14.92 -27.40
CA SER A 24 11.28 14.55 -26.02
C SER A 24 10.10 13.90 -25.32
N VAL A 25 8.87 14.40 -25.50
CA VAL A 25 7.66 13.83 -24.88
C VAL A 25 7.40 12.42 -25.41
N MET A 26 7.59 12.17 -26.72
CA MET A 26 7.46 10.81 -27.26
C MET A 26 8.45 9.83 -26.61
N PHE A 27 9.71 10.25 -26.42
CA PHE A 27 10.71 9.42 -25.73
C PHE A 27 10.38 9.21 -24.25
N ILE A 28 9.99 10.26 -23.53
CA ILE A 28 9.56 10.16 -22.13
C ILE A 28 8.38 9.20 -22.00
N GLN A 29 7.42 9.25 -22.94
CA GLN A 29 6.26 8.38 -22.89
C GLN A 29 6.66 6.90 -23.01
N VAL A 30 7.51 6.57 -23.98
CA VAL A 30 7.87 5.18 -24.27
C VAL A 30 8.85 4.62 -23.25
N GLU A 31 9.93 5.34 -22.95
CA GLU A 31 11.05 4.82 -22.14
C GLU A 31 10.82 4.96 -20.64
N LEU A 32 10.13 6.04 -20.21
CA LEU A 32 9.95 6.32 -18.78
C LEU A 32 8.54 5.99 -18.31
N MET A 33 7.52 6.59 -18.94
CA MET A 33 6.14 6.48 -18.45
C MET A 33 5.60 5.05 -18.53
N ASN A 34 5.78 4.39 -19.68
CA ASN A 34 5.29 3.02 -19.86
C ASN A 34 5.99 2.06 -18.89
N GLU A 35 7.31 2.16 -18.77
CA GLU A 35 8.08 1.32 -17.83
C GLU A 35 7.70 1.61 -16.38
N PHE A 36 7.55 2.88 -16.00
CA PHE A 36 7.15 3.26 -14.65
C PHE A 36 5.79 2.67 -14.27
N VAL A 37 4.77 2.84 -15.11
CA VAL A 37 3.42 2.33 -14.82
C VAL A 37 3.40 0.80 -14.76
N PHE A 38 4.23 0.13 -15.56
CA PHE A 38 4.33 -1.32 -15.55
C PHE A 38 5.08 -1.88 -14.32
N GLN A 39 6.18 -1.24 -13.93
CA GLN A 39 7.03 -1.71 -12.82
C GLN A 39 6.52 -1.27 -11.45
N LEU A 40 5.89 -0.09 -11.35
CA LEU A 40 5.51 0.49 -10.06
C LEU A 40 4.63 -0.44 -9.21
N PRO A 41 3.56 -1.08 -9.73
CA PRO A 41 2.74 -1.98 -8.91
C PRO A 41 3.57 -3.12 -8.31
N ARG A 42 4.45 -3.74 -9.10
CA ARG A 42 5.33 -4.83 -8.65
C ARG A 42 6.33 -4.37 -7.60
N LEU A 43 6.88 -3.16 -7.78
CA LEU A 43 7.80 -2.57 -6.82
C LEU A 43 7.10 -2.25 -5.49
N VAL A 44 5.89 -1.70 -5.56
CA VAL A 44 5.04 -1.44 -4.38
C VAL A 44 4.73 -2.76 -3.67
N ASP A 45 4.27 -3.78 -4.39
CA ASP A 45 3.97 -5.10 -3.82
C ASP A 45 5.21 -5.75 -3.19
N SER A 46 6.37 -5.69 -3.85
CA SER A 46 7.60 -6.27 -3.31
C SER A 46 8.10 -5.57 -2.04
N ARG A 47 7.84 -4.26 -1.90
CA ARG A 47 8.24 -3.48 -0.73
C ARG A 47 7.22 -3.57 0.40
N LEU A 48 5.92 -3.47 0.10
CA LEU A 48 4.86 -3.48 1.11
C LEU A 48 4.42 -4.88 1.51
N GLY A 49 4.33 -5.82 0.56
CA GLY A 49 3.77 -7.15 0.78
C GLY A 49 4.74 -8.15 1.42
N VAL A 50 6.01 -8.15 1.01
CA VAL A 50 6.98 -9.19 1.42
C VAL A 50 7.94 -8.72 2.50
N LYS A 51 8.23 -7.41 2.58
CA LYS A 51 9.31 -6.87 3.43
C LYS A 51 8.84 -6.18 4.71
N ILE A 52 7.53 -5.97 4.89
CA ILE A 52 7.03 -5.38 6.13
C ILE A 52 6.83 -6.50 7.14
N GLY A 53 7.66 -6.51 8.19
CA GLY A 53 7.47 -7.41 9.33
C GLY A 53 6.17 -7.13 10.09
N PRO A 54 5.63 -8.11 10.83
CA PRO A 54 4.32 -7.99 11.48
C PRO A 54 4.23 -6.79 12.44
N GLU A 55 5.30 -6.46 13.17
CA GLU A 55 5.32 -5.29 14.07
C GLU A 55 5.25 -3.96 13.31
N SER A 56 5.93 -3.85 12.17
CA SER A 56 5.91 -2.65 11.33
C SER A 56 4.55 -2.47 10.66
N MET A 57 3.90 -3.58 10.29
CA MET A 57 2.55 -3.55 9.74
C MET A 57 1.53 -3.10 10.80
N GLU A 58 1.66 -3.58 12.04
CA GLU A 58 0.81 -3.13 13.14
C GLU A 58 1.01 -1.64 13.46
N LYS A 59 2.27 -1.17 13.47
CA LYS A 59 2.58 0.26 13.62
C LYS A 59 1.94 1.10 12.51
N PHE A 60 2.10 0.68 11.25
CA PHE A 60 1.50 1.35 10.09
C PHE A 60 -0.03 1.40 10.20
N ALA A 61 -0.68 0.28 10.55
CA ALA A 61 -2.13 0.24 10.71
C ALA A 61 -2.62 1.16 11.85
N LYS A 62 -1.84 1.32 12.91
CA LYS A 62 -2.14 2.19 14.06
C LYS A 62 -1.91 3.69 13.79
N GLU A 63 -1.24 4.07 12.70
CA GLU A 63 -1.12 5.48 12.28
C GLU A 63 -2.50 6.12 12.04
N ASN A 64 -3.48 5.32 11.59
CA ASN A 64 -4.86 5.75 11.52
C ASN A 64 -5.57 5.53 12.88
N PRO A 65 -6.02 6.60 13.58
CA PRO A 65 -6.62 6.48 14.90
C PRO A 65 -7.97 5.73 14.92
N SER A 66 -8.69 5.67 13.80
CA SER A 66 -9.90 4.85 13.69
C SER A 66 -9.57 3.37 13.67
N VAL A 67 -8.60 3.00 12.82
CA VAL A 67 -8.11 1.61 12.68
C VAL A 67 -7.45 1.15 13.97
N GLY A 68 -6.62 1.97 14.61
CA GLY A 68 -5.99 1.64 15.90
C GLY A 68 -7.00 1.33 17.01
N ARG A 69 -8.08 2.13 17.13
CA ARG A 69 -9.18 1.85 18.07
C ARG A 69 -9.90 0.55 17.74
N HIS A 70 -10.09 0.24 16.45
CA HIS A 70 -10.69 -1.02 16.04
C HIS A 70 -9.81 -2.23 16.41
N LEU A 71 -8.51 -2.16 16.13
CA LEU A 71 -7.56 -3.24 16.43
C LEU A 71 -7.48 -3.53 17.94
N THR A 72 -7.40 -2.50 18.77
CA THR A 72 -7.38 -2.67 20.24
C THR A 72 -8.66 -3.29 20.77
N LEU A 73 -9.82 -2.94 20.19
CA LEU A 73 -11.10 -3.55 20.55
C LEU A 73 -11.17 -5.02 20.11
N MET A 74 -10.72 -5.34 18.89
CA MET A 74 -10.64 -6.72 18.39
C MET A 74 -9.72 -7.58 19.25
N GLU A 75 -8.55 -7.06 19.64
CA GLU A 75 -7.61 -7.77 20.52
C GLU A 75 -8.23 -8.09 21.88
N ARG A 76 -8.94 -7.12 22.48
CA ARG A 76 -9.67 -7.32 23.73
C ARG A 76 -10.77 -8.37 23.58
N ARG A 77 -11.53 -8.32 22.48
CA ARG A 77 -12.58 -9.30 22.21
C ARG A 77 -12.00 -10.72 22.10
N MET A 78 -10.96 -10.89 21.30
CA MET A 78 -10.32 -12.20 21.07
C MET A 78 -9.82 -12.83 22.38
N LYS A 79 -9.19 -12.04 23.25
CA LYS A 79 -8.75 -12.51 24.58
C LYS A 79 -9.93 -12.94 25.46
N LEU A 80 -11.03 -12.20 25.44
CA LEU A 80 -12.23 -12.54 26.21
C LEU A 80 -12.93 -13.79 25.66
N GLU A 81 -13.00 -13.93 24.34
CA GLU A 81 -13.53 -15.12 23.67
C GLU A 81 -12.72 -16.37 24.03
N GLU A 82 -11.38 -16.28 24.03
CA GLU A 82 -10.49 -17.37 24.42
C GLU A 82 -10.70 -17.81 25.88
N VAL A 83 -10.80 -16.84 26.80
CA VAL A 83 -11.05 -17.11 28.22
C VAL A 83 -12.42 -17.76 28.40
N TRP A 84 -13.44 -17.24 27.71
CA TRP A 84 -14.80 -17.77 27.78
C TRP A 84 -14.88 -19.22 27.30
N GLU A 85 -14.22 -19.54 26.17
CA GLU A 85 -14.16 -20.90 25.64
C GLU A 85 -13.48 -21.86 26.63
N LYS A 86 -12.32 -21.46 27.19
CA LYS A 86 -11.61 -22.25 28.20
C LYS A 86 -12.45 -22.47 29.45
N LEU A 87 -13.18 -21.45 29.91
CA LEU A 87 -14.03 -21.55 31.10
C LEU A 87 -15.21 -22.50 30.86
N ASN A 88 -15.89 -22.38 29.72
CA ASN A 88 -16.97 -23.28 29.34
C ASN A 88 -16.50 -24.73 29.22
N TYR A 89 -15.32 -24.95 28.64
CA TYR A 89 -14.71 -26.28 28.59
C TYR A 89 -14.53 -26.87 29.99
N LEU A 90 -14.03 -26.08 30.94
CA LEU A 90 -13.85 -26.53 32.33
C LEU A 90 -15.17 -26.82 33.03
N VAL A 91 -16.18 -25.97 32.86
CA VAL A 91 -17.53 -26.17 33.43
C VAL A 91 -18.12 -27.48 32.92
N ARG A 92 -18.12 -27.71 31.60
CA ARG A 92 -18.63 -28.96 31.00
C ARG A 92 -17.92 -30.19 31.54
N ARG A 93 -16.59 -30.13 31.66
CA ARG A 93 -15.79 -31.21 32.23
C ARG A 93 -16.10 -31.48 33.70
N GLN A 94 -16.40 -30.44 34.48
CA GLN A 94 -16.80 -30.59 35.88
C GLN A 94 -18.18 -31.22 36.01
N GLU A 95 -19.15 -30.84 35.15
CA GLU A 95 -20.48 -31.45 35.10
C GLU A 95 -20.40 -32.93 34.76
N GLU A 96 -19.64 -33.32 33.73
CA GLU A 96 -19.40 -34.72 33.41
C GLU A 96 -18.78 -35.50 34.58
N ALA A 97 -17.82 -34.89 35.29
CA ALA A 97 -17.17 -35.51 36.45
C ALA A 97 -18.09 -35.62 37.67
N LYS A 98 -19.11 -34.78 37.79
CA LYS A 98 -20.18 -34.92 38.79
C LYS A 98 -21.17 -36.00 38.38
N ALA A 99 -21.59 -36.02 37.10
CA ALA A 99 -22.51 -37.02 36.58
C ALA A 99 -21.96 -38.46 36.67
N ARG A 100 -20.64 -38.65 36.52
CA ARG A 100 -19.99 -39.97 36.71
C ARG A 100 -19.88 -40.43 38.18
N ARG A 101 -20.13 -39.55 39.15
CA ARG A 101 -20.06 -39.88 40.59
C ARG A 101 -21.40 -40.30 41.20
N TRP A 102 -22.48 -40.20 40.43
CA TRP A 102 -23.82 -40.70 40.74
C TRP A 102 -24.14 -41.85 39.80
#